data_AF-A0AAU0VGD6-F1
#
_entry.id   AF-A0AAU0VGD6-F1
#
_cell.length_a   1.000
_cell.length_b   1.000
_cell.length_c   1.000
_cell.angle_alpha   90.00
_cell.angle_beta   90.00
_cell.angle_gamma   90.00
#
_symmetry.space_group_name_H-M   'P 1'
#
loop_
_entity.id
_entity.type
_entity.pdbx_description
1 polymer ?
#
loop_
_entity_poly.entity_id
_entity_poly.type
_entity_poly.pdbx_seq_one_letter_code
_entity_poly.pdbx_strand_id
1 'polypeptide(L)' 'MSPLQILALLLALSTALNLAIAASLLAQRSGAGVCQAILTGAGTAATGLGIYFAAVAAYR' A
#
# COMPACT_ATOMS: atom_id res chain seq x y z
N MET A 1 -4.96 18.67 12.46
CA MET A 1 -4.80 17.21 12.48
C MET A 1 -4.55 16.77 13.90
N SER A 2 -5.36 15.85 14.43
CA SER A 2 -5.10 15.29 15.76
C SER A 2 -3.95 14.26 15.70
N PRO A 3 -3.20 14.04 16.80
CA PRO A 3 -2.11 13.05 16.84
C PRO A 3 -2.54 11.64 16.38
N LEU A 4 -3.79 11.27 16.66
CA LEU A 4 -4.38 10.01 16.22
C LEU A 4 -4.48 9.88 14.70
N GLN A 5 -4.78 10.97 13.98
CA GLN A 5 -4.83 10.93 12.51
C GLN A 5 -3.45 10.71 11.91
N ILE A 6 -2.41 11.30 12.51
CA ILE A 6 -1.02 11.13 12.07
C ILE A 6 -0.59 9.68 12.31
N LEU A 7 -0.89 9.11 13.47
CA LEU A 7 -0.63 7.68 13.74
C LEU A 7 -1.38 6.77 12.76
N ALA A 8 -2.65 7.06 12.46
CA ALA A 8 -3.44 6.26 11.53
C ALA A 8 -2.91 6.34 10.09
N LEU A 9 -2.45 7.51 9.64
CA LEU A 9 -1.79 7.68 8.35
C LEU A 9 -0.46 6.92 8.27
N LEU A 10 0.36 7.00 9.32
CA LEU A 10 1.62 6.24 9.38
C LEU A 10 1.38 4.73 9.41
N LEU A 11 0.34 4.29 10.12
CA LEU A 11 -0.08 2.89 10.15
C LEU A 11 -0.52 2.43 8.76
N ALA A 12 -1.37 3.20 8.08
CA ALA A 12 -1.83 2.89 6.72
C ALA A 12 -0.69 2.87 5.71
N LEU A 13 0.27 3.79 5.82
CA LEU A 13 1.46 3.81 4.98
C LEU A 13 2.35 2.59 5.24
N SER A 14 2.55 2.24 6.51
CA SER A 14 3.34 1.07 6.90
C SER A 14 2.71 -0.23 6.38
N THR A 15 1.41 -0.41 6.55
CA THR A 15 0.71 -1.60 6.02
C THR A 15 0.77 -1.68 4.50
N ALA A 16 0.57 -0.55 3.81
CA ALA A 16 0.69 -0.48 2.35
C ALA A 16 2.08 -0.86 1.86
N LEU A 17 3.16 -0.41 2.53
CA LEU A 17 4.54 -0.77 2.17
C LEU A 17 4.82 -2.26 2.41
N ASN A 18 4.37 -2.83 3.53
CA ASN A 18 4.53 -4.26 3.81
C ASN A 18 3.81 -5.11 2.76
N LEU A 19 2.58 -4.73 2.40
CA LEU A 19 1.80 -5.37 1.34
C LEU A 19 2.49 -5.25 -0.02
N ALA A 20 3.05 -4.09 -0.35
CA ALA A 20 3.75 -3.86 -1.61
C ALA A 20 5.01 -4.72 -1.75
N ILE A 21 5.80 -4.86 -0.68
CA ILE A 21 6.99 -5.73 -0.66
C ILE A 21 6.55 -7.19 -0.82
N ALA A 22 5.55 -7.64 -0.05
CA ALA A 22 5.02 -8.99 -0.14
C ALA A 22 4.49 -9.31 -1.56
N ALA A 23 3.73 -8.39 -2.15
CA ALA A 23 3.21 -8.53 -3.51
C ALA A 23 4.31 -8.53 -4.58
N SER A 24 5.35 -7.70 -4.40
CA SER A 24 6.52 -7.67 -5.31
C SER A 24 7.28 -8.98 -5.26
N LEU A 25 7.55 -9.49 -4.05
CA LEU A 25 8.23 -10.77 -3.86
C LEU A 25 7.41 -11.93 -4.44
N LEU A 26 6.10 -11.93 -4.20
CA LEU A 26 5.20 -12.94 -4.73
C LEU A 26 5.17 -12.92 -6.26
N ALA A 27 5.05 -11.75 -6.88
CA ALA A 27 5.11 -11.59 -8.33
C ALA A 27 6.44 -12.11 -8.91
N GLN A 28 7.55 -11.81 -8.24
CA GLN A 28 8.85 -12.35 -8.64
C GLN A 28 8.90 -13.88 -8.54
N ARG A 29 8.36 -14.45 -7.45
CA ARG A 29 8.29 -15.92 -7.26
C ARG A 29 7.38 -16.60 -8.28
N SER A 30 6.37 -15.89 -8.79
CA SER A 30 5.48 -16.37 -9.86
C SER A 30 6.10 -16.28 -11.26
N GLY A 31 7.37 -15.87 -11.37
CA GLY A 31 8.09 -15.79 -12.64
C GLY A 31 7.91 -14.45 -13.37
N ALA A 32 7.29 -13.45 -12.75
CA ALA A 32 7.21 -12.12 -13.33
C ALA A 32 8.60 -11.45 -13.35
N GLY A 33 8.91 -10.74 -14.43
CA GLY A 33 10.15 -9.97 -14.53
C GLY A 33 10.24 -8.86 -13.47
N VAL A 34 11.46 -8.40 -13.18
CA VAL A 34 11.74 -7.39 -12.13
C VAL A 34 10.85 -6.14 -12.26
N CYS A 35 10.66 -5.63 -13.47
CA CYS A 35 9.77 -4.48 -13.71
C CYS A 35 8.30 -4.77 -13.36
N GLN A 36 7.79 -5.97 -13.68
CA GLN A 36 6.42 -6.35 -13.33
C GLN A 36 6.25 -6.54 -11.82
N ALA A 37 7.25 -7.09 -11.14
CA ALA A 37 7.24 -7.23 -9.69
C ALA A 37 7.16 -5.85 -9.01
N ILE A 38 7.98 -4.89 -9.47
CA ILE A 38 7.95 -3.50 -8.97
C ILE A 38 6.60 -2.84 -9.25
N LEU A 39 6.05 -2.98 -10.46
CA LEU A 39 4.74 -2.43 -10.83
C LEU A 39 3.61 -3.02 -9.97
N THR A 40 3.67 -4.32 -9.69
CA THR A 40 2.69 -5.01 -8.83
C THR A 40 2.75 -4.48 -7.39
N GLY A 41 3.96 -4.32 -6.84
CA GLY A 41 4.15 -3.70 -5.54
C GLY A 41 3.65 -2.26 -5.48
N ALA A 42 4.03 -1.44 -6.45
CA ALA A 42 3.61 -0.04 -6.55
C ALA A 42 2.08 0.09 -6.66
N GLY A 43 1.44 -0.76 -7.47
CA GLY A 43 -0.02 -0.81 -7.60
C GLY A 43 -0.71 -1.23 -6.29
N THR A 44 -0.12 -2.18 -5.57
CA THR A 44 -0.61 -2.61 -4.25
C THR A 44 -0.53 -1.47 -3.23
N ALA A 45 0.60 -0.74 -3.18
CA ALA A 45 0.76 0.42 -2.31
C ALA A 45 -0.25 1.54 -2.65
N ALA A 46 -0.38 1.87 -3.94
CA ALA A 46 -1.30 2.90 -4.41
C ALA A 46 -2.77 2.55 -4.11
N THR A 47 -3.15 1.28 -4.27
CA THR A 47 -4.50 0.81 -3.94
C THR A 47 -4.76 0.87 -2.44
N GLY A 48 -3.82 0.41 -1.61
CA GLY A 48 -3.95 0.47 -0.15
C GLY A 48 -4.11 1.89 0.38
N LEU A 49 -3.27 2.82 -0.09
CA LEU A 49 -3.39 4.24 0.26
C LEU A 49 -4.67 4.87 -0.30
N GLY A 50 -5.06 4.52 -1.53
CA GLY A 50 -6.28 4.99 -2.17
C GLY A 50 -7.54 4.60 -1.37
N ILE A 51 -7.62 3.35 -0.91
CA ILE A 51 -8.72 2.88 -0.05
C ILE A 51 -8.72 3.65 1.28
N TYR A 52 -7.55 3.86 1.90
CA TYR A 52 -7.47 4.62 3.14
C TYR A 52 -7.95 6.06 2.95
N PHE A 53 -7.52 6.75 1.90
CA PHE A 53 -7.99 8.10 1.61
C PHE A 53 -9.48 8.14 1.27
N ALA A 54 -9.99 7.16 0.51
CA ALA A 54 -11.42 7.04 0.22
C ALA A 54 -12.24 6.83 1.51
N ALA A 55 -11.76 5.99 2.42
CA ALA A 55 -12.38 5.78 3.72
C ALA A 55 -12.36 7.06 4.56
N VAL A 56 -11.23 7.77 4.61
CA VAL A 56 -11.14 9.05 5.30
C VAL A 56 -12.12 10.08 4.71
N ALA A 57 -12.28 10.13 3.40
CA ALA A 57 -13.22 11.03 2.73
C ALA A 57 -14.69 10.65 2.94
N ALA A 58 -14.99 9.36 3.15
CA ALA A 58 -16.35 8.88 3.39
C ALA A 58 -16.80 9.02 4.86
N TYR A 59 -15.86 8.89 5.81
CA TYR A 59 -16.15 8.83 7.25
C TYR A 59 -15.73 10.09 8.03
N ARG A 60 -15.18 11.11 7.35
CA ARG A 60 -14.95 12.45 7.92
C ARG A 60 -15.77 13.48 7.18
#